data_AF-A0A7J4UZQ7-F1
#
_entry.id   AF-A0A7J4UZQ7-F1
#
_cell.length_a   1.000
_cell.length_b   1.000
_cell.length_c   1.000
_cell.angle_alpha   90.00
_cell.angle_beta   90.00
_cell.angle_gamma   90.00
#
_symmetry.space_group_name_H-M   'P 1'
#
loop_
_entity.id
_entity.type
_entity.pdbx_description
1 polymer ?
#
loop_
_entity_poly.entity_id
_entity_poly.type
_entity_poly.pdbx_seq_one_letter_code
_entity_poly.pdbx_strand_id
1 'polypeptide(L)' 'MKKSGNTKFCPKCKSTDVEIKLDATNAIGTPQYIQCNKCKFWSIDFPTISKNKLTKLKKKNK' A
#
# COMPACT_ATOMS: atom_id res chain seq x y z
N MET A 1 -2.73 13.17 17.14
CA MET A 1 -1.51 12.66 16.45
C MET A 1 -1.86 12.31 15.01
N LYS A 2 -1.48 13.15 14.02
CA LYS A 2 -1.72 12.84 12.59
C LYS A 2 -0.63 11.88 12.09
N LYS A 3 -0.84 10.57 12.24
CA LYS A 3 0.01 9.56 11.59
C LYS A 3 -0.11 9.78 10.07
N SER A 4 0.94 10.35 9.48
CA SER A 4 1.17 10.36 8.03
C SER A 4 1.40 8.92 7.59
N GLY A 5 0.32 8.13 7.51
CA GLY A 5 0.37 6.74 7.09
C GLY A 5 0.50 6.67 5.58
N ASN A 6 1.69 6.33 5.08
CA ASN A 6 1.87 5.87 3.71
C ASN A 6 0.93 4.68 3.51
N THR A 7 -0.06 4.82 2.65
CA THR A 7 -1.05 3.75 2.40
C THR A 7 -0.61 2.98 1.17
N LYS A 8 -0.38 1.67 1.32
CA LYS A 8 -0.12 0.76 0.21
C LYS A 8 -1.41 0.54 -0.58
N PHE A 9 -1.32 0.49 -1.90
CA PHE A 9 -2.46 0.18 -2.76
C PHE A 9 -2.07 -0.86 -3.81
N CYS A 10 -3.04 -1.65 -4.24
CA CYS A 10 -2.83 -2.65 -5.27
C CYS A 10 -2.54 -1.97 -6.61
N PRO A 11 -1.42 -2.29 -7.28
CA PRO A 11 -1.09 -1.69 -8.57
C PRO A 11 -2.07 -2.12 -9.68
N LYS A 12 -2.74 -3.28 -9.52
CA LYS A 12 -3.63 -3.85 -10.52
C LYS A 12 -5.04 -3.25 -10.50
N CYS A 13 -5.64 -3.14 -9.31
CA CYS A 13 -7.02 -2.65 -9.16
C CYS A 13 -7.12 -1.30 -8.43
N LYS A 14 -5.99 -0.71 -8.03
CA LYS A 14 -5.91 0.57 -7.28
C LYS A 14 -6.64 0.55 -5.92
N SER A 15 -6.98 -0.62 -5.41
CA SER A 15 -7.61 -0.76 -4.10
C SER A 15 -6.59 -0.59 -2.97
N THR A 16 -6.96 0.12 -1.92
CA THR A 16 -6.19 0.21 -0.67
C THR A 16 -6.43 -0.98 0.26
N ASP A 17 -7.31 -1.90 -0.13
CA ASP A 17 -7.68 -3.09 0.62
C ASP A 17 -6.67 -4.21 0.36
N VAL A 18 -5.58 -4.16 1.12
CA VAL A 18 -4.40 -5.04 0.97
C VAL A 18 -3.99 -5.56 2.35
N GLU A 19 -3.64 -6.84 2.40
CA GLU A 19 -3.22 -7.56 3.59
C GLU A 19 -1.75 -7.91 3.48
N ILE A 20 -0.96 -7.64 4.53
CA ILE A 20 0.45 -8.01 4.60
C ILE A 20 0.50 -9.35 5.34
N LYS A 21 0.90 -10.41 4.65
CA LYS A 21 1.12 -11.70 5.29
C LYS A 21 2.55 -11.72 5.84
N LEU A 22 2.68 -11.41 7.12
CA LEU A 22 3.89 -11.73 7.87
C LEU A 22 3.76 -13.18 8.30
N ASP A 23 4.57 -14.06 7.72
CA ASP A 23 4.74 -15.38 8.30
C ASP A 23 5.57 -15.23 9.58
N ALA A 24 5.19 -15.91 10.66
CA ALA A 24 5.92 -15.83 11.94
C ALA A 24 7.35 -16.37 11.83
N THR A 25 7.66 -17.12 10.77
CA THR A 25 9.01 -17.59 10.44
C THR A 25 9.86 -16.55 9.69
N ASN A 26 9.29 -15.39 9.35
CA ASN A 26 10.02 -14.28 8.72
C ASN A 26 11.01 -13.65 9.71
N ALA A 27 12.13 -14.34 9.90
CA ALA A 27 13.35 -13.82 10.46
C ALA A 27 13.82 -12.60 9.65
N ILE A 28 14.56 -11.72 10.32
CA ILE A 28 15.14 -10.49 9.75
C ILE A 28 15.77 -10.82 8.38
N GLY A 29 15.20 -10.28 7.29
CA GLY A 29 15.72 -10.44 5.92
C GLY A 29 14.78 -11.12 4.91
N THR A 30 13.69 -11.76 5.33
CA THR A 30 12.71 -12.35 4.40
C THR A 30 11.71 -11.32 3.85
N PRO A 31 11.39 -11.36 2.54
CA PRO A 31 10.47 -10.40 1.93
C PRO A 31 9.04 -10.56 2.45
N GLN A 32 8.40 -9.44 2.81
CA GLN A 32 7.00 -9.41 3.24
C GLN A 32 6.08 -9.43 2.03
N TYR A 33 5.29 -10.49 1.87
CA TYR A 33 4.31 -10.58 0.79
C TYR A 33 3.04 -9.82 1.14
N ILE A 34 2.52 -9.10 0.16
CA ILE A 34 1.33 -8.27 0.27
C ILE A 34 0.32 -8.80 -0.73
N GLN A 35 -0.89 -9.08 -0.26
CA GLN A 35 -1.98 -9.58 -1.07
C GLN A 35 -3.13 -8.57 -1.12
N CYS A 36 -3.61 -8.26 -2.32
CA CYS A 36 -4.82 -7.47 -2.48
C CYS A 36 -6.06 -8.35 -2.27
N ASN A 37 -6.95 -7.92 -1.38
CA ASN A 37 -8.19 -8.65 -1.10
C ASN A 37 -9.22 -8.54 -2.23
N LYS A 38 -9.17 -7.46 -3.03
CA LYS A 38 -10.09 -7.23 -4.16
C LYS A 38 -9.78 -8.10 -5.40
N CYS A 39 -8.54 -8.11 -5.86
CA CYS A 39 -8.16 -8.78 -7.12
C CYS A 39 -7.27 -10.00 -6.91
N LYS A 40 -7.01 -10.38 -5.65
CA LYS A 40 -6.13 -11.48 -5.24
C LYS A 40 -4.70 -11.39 -5.77
N PHE A 41 -4.28 -10.23 -6.26
CA PHE A 41 -2.90 -9.98 -6.68
C PHE A 41 -1.96 -9.98 -5.48
N TRP A 42 -0.84 -10.67 -5.60
CA TRP A 42 0.21 -10.85 -4.60
C TRP A 42 1.55 -10.31 -5.12
N SER A 43 2.24 -9.51 -4.30
CA SER A 43 3.56 -8.97 -4.60
C SER A 43 4.25 -8.56 -3.30
N ILE A 44 5.58 -8.60 -3.27
CA ILE A 44 6.39 -8.14 -2.14
C ILE A 44 6.45 -6.60 -2.06
N ASP A 45 6.20 -5.95 -3.20
CA ASP A 45 6.20 -4.50 -3.31
C ASP A 45 4.87 -4.02 -3.89
N PHE A 46 4.15 -3.25 -3.08
CA PHE A 46 2.94 -2.54 -3.48
C PHE A 46 3.26 -1.05 -3.41
N PRO A 47 2.88 -0.27 -4.44
CA PRO A 47 3.14 1.15 -4.44
C PRO A 47 2.47 1.83 -3.24
N THR A 48 3.22 2.72 -2.60
CA THR A 48 2.72 3.58 -1.52
C THR A 48 2.38 4.96 -2.07
N ILE A 49 1.19 5.46 -1.76
CA ILE A 49 0.85 6.87 -1.96
C ILE A 49 1.07 7.63 -0.65
N SER A 50 1.95 8.62 -0.70
CA SER A 50 2.08 9.63 0.35
C SER A 50 0.92 10.63 0.23
N LYS A 51 0.15 10.83 1.30
CA LYS A 51 -0.99 11.78 1.31
C LYS A 51 -0.59 13.21 0.91
N ASN A 52 0.69 13.60 1.06
CA ASN A 52 1.21 14.89 0.60
C ASN A 52 1.13 15.10 -0.93
N LYS A 53 1.03 14.04 -1.73
CA LYS A 53 0.87 14.15 -3.19
C LYS A 53 -0.61 14.24 -3.60
N LEU A 54 -1.53 13.77 -2.75
CA LEU A 54 -2.97 13.81 -3.02
C LEU A 54 -3.55 15.24 -2.89
N THR A 55 -3.03 16.04 -1.94
CA THR A 55 -3.48 17.42 -1.73
C THR A 55 -3.05 18.40 -2.81
N LYS A 56 -1.95 18.12 -3.53
CA LYS A 56 -1.51 18.95 -4.68
C LYS A 56 -2.33 18.72 -5.95
N LEU A 57 -2.95 17.55 -6.13
CA LEU A 57 -3.80 17.28 -7.30
C LEU A 57 -5.20 17.92 -7.19
N LYS A 58 -5.71 18.13 -5.98
CA LYS A 58 -7.02 18.79 -5.79
C LYS A 58 -7.01 20.31 -5.95
N LYS A 59 -5.84 20.96 -5.97
CA LYS A 59 -5.74 22.42 -5.99
C LYS A 59 -5.51 23.05 -7.37
N LYS A 60 -5.46 22.26 -8.45
CA LYS A 60 -5.21 22.79 -9.81
C LYS A 60 -6.47 22.93 -10.68
N ASN A 61 -7.66 22.73 -10.11
CA ASN A 61 -8.96 22.85 -10.80
C ASN A 61 -9.95 23.73 -10.01
N LYS A 62 -9.48 24.80 -9.37
CA LYS A 62 -10.36 25.87 -8.89
C LYS A 62 -9.79 27.22 -9.29
#